data_AF-A0A3M5DZG5-F1
#
_entry.id   AF-A0A3M5DZG5-F1
#
_cell.length_a   1.000
_cell.length_b   1.000
_cell.length_c   1.000
_cell.angle_alpha   90.00
_cell.angle_beta   90.00
_cell.angle_gamma   90.00
#
_symmetry.space_group_name_H-M   'P 1'
#
loop_
_entity.id
_entity.type
_entity.pdbx_description
1 polymer ?
#
loop_
_entity_poly.entity_id
_entity_poly.type
_entity_poly.pdbx_seq_one_letter_code
_entity_poly.pdbx_strand_id
1 'polypeptide(L)' 'GYPTGVEVCDAMVHGGPYPATSDARGTSVGTLAIERFLRPLCYQDYPDSLLPDALKNANPLGLLRLV' A
#
# COMPACT_ATOMS: atom_id res chain seq x y z
N GLY A 1 -10.00 -18.82 -24.98
CA GLY A 1 -8.72 -18.11 -25.11
C GLY A 1 -8.90 -16.69 -24.58
N TYR A 2 -7.80 -16.05 -24.14
CA TYR A 2 -7.70 -14.95 -23.16
C TYR A 2 -7.80 -15.44 -21.70
N PRO A 3 -6.87 -15.05 -20.81
CA PRO A 3 -6.30 -13.70 -20.65
C PRO A 3 -4.78 -13.62 -20.93
N THR A 4 -4.36 -12.81 -21.90
CA THR A 4 -2.94 -12.42 -22.06
C THR A 4 -2.68 -10.99 -21.62
N GLY A 5 -3.70 -10.12 -21.70
CA GLY A 5 -3.60 -8.74 -21.24
C GLY A 5 -3.61 -8.67 -19.72
N VAL A 6 -2.58 -8.03 -19.16
CA VAL A 6 -2.51 -7.61 -17.76
C VAL A 6 -2.50 -6.09 -17.75
N GLU A 7 -3.66 -5.48 -17.50
CA GLU A 7 -3.77 -4.03 -17.36
C GLU A 7 -3.06 -3.54 -16.09
N VAL A 8 -2.30 -2.45 -16.20
CA VAL A 8 -1.66 -1.80 -15.05
C VAL A 8 -2.60 -0.74 -14.50
N CYS A 9 -3.51 -1.13 -13.61
CA CYS A 9 -4.51 -0.26 -13.00
C CYS A 9 -4.70 -0.54 -11.51
N ASP A 10 -5.48 0.30 -10.81
CA ASP A 10 -5.74 0.17 -9.38
C ASP A 10 -6.47 -1.13 -9.00
N ALA A 11 -7.34 -1.62 -9.89
CA ALA A 11 -8.15 -2.81 -9.65
C ALA A 11 -7.43 -4.13 -9.96
N MET A 12 -6.19 -4.11 -10.44
CA MET A 12 -5.48 -5.30 -10.90
C MET A 12 -5.12 -6.26 -9.75
N VAL A 13 -5.38 -7.55 -9.96
CA VAL A 13 -4.93 -8.65 -9.10
C VAL A 13 -4.10 -9.63 -9.93
N HIS A 14 -2.78 -9.44 -9.96
CA HIS A 14 -1.83 -10.33 -10.61
C HIS A 14 -1.11 -11.20 -9.56
N GLY A 15 -1.63 -12.42 -9.40
CA GLY A 15 -1.24 -13.38 -8.38
C GLY A 15 -2.24 -14.53 -8.33
N GLY A 16 -2.45 -15.12 -7.15
CA GLY A 16 -3.42 -16.19 -6.93
C GLY A 16 -2.97 -17.15 -5.83
N PRO A 17 -3.63 -18.30 -5.64
CA PRO A 17 -3.11 -19.35 -4.77
C PRO A 17 -1.80 -19.95 -5.31
N TYR A 18 -1.02 -20.60 -4.44
CA TYR A 18 0.14 -21.38 -4.87
C TYR A 18 -0.25 -22.42 -5.94
N PRO A 19 0.51 -22.60 -7.05
CA PRO A 19 1.87 -22.11 -7.29
C PRO A 19 1.97 -20.75 -8.01
N ALA A 20 0.87 -20.04 -8.25
CA ALA A 20 0.91 -18.77 -9.00
C ALA A 20 1.75 -17.68 -8.30
N THR A 21 1.81 -17.71 -6.96
CA THR A 21 2.65 -16.83 -6.12
C THR A 21 3.00 -17.56 -4.82
N SER A 22 3.98 -17.05 -4.09
CA SER A 22 4.34 -17.49 -2.73
C SER A 22 3.57 -16.77 -1.62
N ASP A 23 2.95 -15.62 -1.89
CA ASP A 23 2.06 -14.91 -0.95
C ASP A 23 0.79 -14.45 -1.68
N ALA A 24 -0.33 -15.11 -1.37
CA ALA A 24 -1.62 -14.91 -2.04
C ALA A 24 -2.42 -13.71 -1.50
N ARG A 25 -1.92 -13.02 -0.46
CA ARG A 25 -2.64 -11.90 0.19
C ARG A 25 -2.53 -10.58 -0.56
N GLY A 26 -1.65 -10.48 -1.56
CA GLY A 26 -1.41 -9.25 -2.32
C GLY A 26 -1.35 -9.47 -3.84
N THR A 27 -0.93 -8.43 -4.55
CA THR A 27 -0.77 -8.42 -6.01
C THR A 27 0.65 -8.00 -6.41
N SER A 28 1.15 -8.50 -7.53
CA SER A 28 2.45 -8.10 -8.08
C SER A 28 2.38 -7.04 -9.19
N VAL A 29 1.18 -6.72 -9.69
CA VAL A 29 0.89 -5.66 -10.67
C VAL A 29 -0.29 -4.82 -10.18
N GLY A 30 -0.34 -3.54 -10.54
CA GLY A 30 -1.33 -2.57 -10.04
C GLY A 30 -0.81 -1.78 -8.85
N THR A 31 -1.50 -0.72 -8.47
CA THR A 31 -1.01 0.22 -7.44
C THR A 31 -0.92 -0.41 -6.05
N LEU A 32 -1.78 -1.37 -5.72
CA LEU A 32 -1.73 -2.14 -4.47
C LEU A 32 -0.42 -2.94 -4.31
N ALA A 33 0.35 -3.18 -5.38
CA ALA A 33 1.62 -3.90 -5.30
C ALA A 33 2.66 -3.19 -4.40
N ILE A 34 2.51 -1.88 -4.14
CA ILE A 34 3.39 -1.12 -3.24
C ILE A 34 3.39 -1.67 -1.81
N GLU A 35 2.25 -2.22 -1.33
CA GLU A 35 2.11 -2.69 0.05
C GLU A 35 3.08 -3.83 0.40
N ARG A 36 3.56 -4.57 -0.60
CA ARG A 36 4.55 -5.65 -0.45
C ARG A 36 5.90 -5.18 0.11
N PHE A 37 6.17 -3.88 0.05
CA PHE A 37 7.44 -3.27 0.47
C PHE A 37 7.27 -2.31 1.65
N LEU A 38 6.09 -2.26 2.25
CA LEU A 38 5.77 -1.38 3.38
C LEU A 38 5.63 -2.17 4.67
N ARG A 39 5.80 -1.48 5.80
CA ARG A 39 5.41 -1.96 7.13
C ARG A 39 4.85 -0.81 7.95
N PRO A 40 3.78 -1.03 8.73
CA PRO A 40 3.24 0.00 9.60
C PRO A 40 4.19 0.28 10.79
N LEU A 41 4.19 1.53 11.25
CA LEU A 41 4.85 1.98 12.49
C LEU A 41 3.86 2.82 13.30
N CYS A 42 3.90 2.68 14.62
CA CYS A 42 3.07 3.45 15.54
C CYS A 42 3.92 4.45 16.31
N TYR A 43 3.43 5.69 16.44
CA TYR A 43 4.05 6.77 17.22
C TYR A 43 3.08 7.16 18.33
N GLN A 44 3.50 7.05 19.58
CA GLN A 44 2.65 7.33 20.75
C GLN A 44 3.30 8.40 21.62
N ASP A 45 2.52 9.42 21.98
CA ASP A 45 2.95 10.54 22.84
C ASP A 45 4.21 11.28 22.32
N TYR A 46 4.37 11.36 21.00
CA TYR A 46 5.45 12.10 20.36
C TYR A 46 5.08 13.58 20.22
N PRO A 47 6.01 14.51 20.53
CA PRO A 47 5.85 15.91 20.16
C PRO A 47 5.62 16.08 18.65
N ASP A 48 4.67 16.93 18.26
CA ASP A 48 4.29 17.13 16.84
C ASP A 48 5.49 17.51 15.95
N SER A 49 6.44 18.28 16.48
CA SER A 49 7.66 18.69 15.78
C SER A 49 8.61 17.53 15.43
N LEU A 50 8.51 16.39 16.13
CA LEU A 50 9.32 15.19 15.90
C LEU A 50 8.60 14.12 15.08
N LEU A 51 7.31 14.30 14.78
CA LEU A 51 6.58 13.39 13.91
C LEU A 51 7.04 13.55 12.44
N PRO A 52 7.01 12.48 11.65
CA PRO A 52 7.09 12.60 10.19
C PRO A 52 5.98 13.50 9.65
N ASP A 53 6.24 14.23 8.56
CA ASP A 53 5.28 15.19 8.00
C ASP A 53 3.91 14.57 7.67
N ALA A 54 3.88 13.29 7.29
CA ALA A 54 2.64 12.54 7.03
C ALA A 54 1.73 12.39 8.26
N LEU A 55 2.29 12.46 9.48
CA LEU A 55 1.57 12.26 10.74
C LEU A 55 1.36 13.55 11.55
N LYS A 56 1.97 14.67 11.14
CA LYS A 56 1.77 15.96 11.82
C LYS A 56 0.32 16.41 11.80
N ASN A 57 -0.15 17.02 12.88
CA ASN A 57 -1.56 17.40 13.06
C ASN A 57 -2.09 18.27 11.91
N ALA A 58 -1.30 19.27 11.50
CA ALA A 58 -1.65 20.23 10.45
C ALA A 58 -1.87 19.62 9.05
N ASN A 59 -1.55 18.34 8.83
CA ASN A 59 -1.56 17.68 7.52
C ASN A 59 -0.83 18.48 6.43
N PRO A 60 0.46 18.82 6.61
CA PRO A 60 1.18 19.66 5.65
C PRO A 60 1.23 19.06 4.24
N LEU A 61 1.07 17.73 4.12
CA LEU A 61 1.07 17.01 2.85
C LEU A 61 -0.33 16.83 2.22
N GLY A 62 -1.40 17.24 2.91
CA GLY A 62 -2.77 17.10 2.41
C GLY A 62 -3.21 15.65 2.18
N LEU A 63 -2.64 14.68 2.92
CA LEU A 63 -2.91 13.26 2.74
C LEU A 63 -4.30 12.87 3.25
N LEU A 64 -4.88 11.84 2.64
CA LEU A 64 -6.05 11.15 3.16
C LEU A 64 -5.65 10.37 4.41
N ARG A 65 -6.33 10.61 5.53
CA ARG A 65 -6.06 9.96 6.83
C ARG A 65 -7.36 9.46 7.42
N LEU A 66 -7.33 8.26 7.99
CA LEU A 66 -8.41 7.75 8.83
C LEU A 66 -8.16 8.22 10.26
N VAL A 67 -9.16 8.87 10.87
CA VAL A 67 -9.12 9.42 12.24
C VAL A 67 -10.25 8.81 13.05
#